data_AF-A0AAD9EEQ6-F1
#
_entry.id   AF-A0AAD9EEQ6-F1
#
_cell.length_a   1.000
_cell.length_b   1.000
_cell.length_c   1.000
_cell.angle_alpha   90.00
_cell.angle_beta   90.00
_cell.angle_gamma   90.00
#
_symmetry.space_group_name_H-M   'P 1'
#
loop_
_entity.id
_entity.type
_entity.pdbx_description
1 polymer ?
#
loop_
_entity_poly.entity_id
_entity_poly.type
_entity_poly.pdbx_seq_one_letter_code
_entity_poly.pdbx_strand_id
1 'polypeptide(L)'
;MEIKALNVYPIKALRPVPLTSAILTPQGILHDRTYMLFKVNEDSSLRKLQLSSCPQTALFSQEIVSSAEASSDTDDGTGDTILVKYHI
;
A
#
# COMPACT_ATOMS: atom_id res chain seq x y z
N MET A 1 -14.57 23.13 -2.47
CA MET A 1 -14.30 21.67 -2.31
C MET A 1 -13.04 21.56 -1.48
N GLU A 2 -13.01 20.70 -0.45
CA GLU A 2 -11.89 20.58 0.50
C GLU A 2 -11.54 19.09 0.66
N ILE A 3 -10.25 18.76 0.69
CA ILE A 3 -9.77 17.39 0.92
C ILE A 3 -9.79 17.12 2.43
N LYS A 4 -10.57 16.12 2.87
CA LYS A 4 -10.69 15.75 4.30
C LYS A 4 -9.73 14.65 4.74
N ALA A 5 -9.32 13.79 3.82
CA ALA A 5 -8.36 12.73 4.07
C ALA A 5 -7.71 12.31 2.75
N LEU A 6 -6.44 11.94 2.83
CA LEU A 6 -5.68 11.36 1.73
C LEU A 6 -5.14 10.01 2.20
N ASN A 7 -5.38 8.98 1.40
CA ASN A 7 -5.00 7.62 1.75
C ASN A 7 -4.42 6.94 0.51
N VAL A 8 -3.32 6.23 0.70
CA VAL A 8 -2.72 5.36 -0.32
C VAL A 8 -2.84 3.90 0.12
N TYR A 9 -2.98 3.00 -0.84
CA TYR A 9 -3.09 1.56 -0.59
C TYR A 9 -1.98 0.80 -1.34
N PRO A 10 -0.74 0.76 -0.82
CA PRO A 10 0.38 0.10 -1.51
C PRO A 10 0.09 -1.33 -1.92
N ILE A 11 -0.50 -2.10 -1.01
CA ILE A 11 -1.00 -3.45 -1.25
C ILE A 11 -2.53 -3.42 -1.22
N LYS A 12 -3.14 -3.91 -2.30
CA LYS A 12 -4.60 -4.04 -2.41
C LYS A 12 -5.16 -4.88 -1.25
N ALA A 13 -6.35 -4.47 -0.77
CA ALA A 13 -7.16 -5.13 0.25
C ALA A 13 -6.68 -5.01 1.71
N LEU A 14 -5.50 -4.43 1.96
CA LEU A 14 -5.02 -4.12 3.30
C LEU A 14 -5.50 -2.73 3.77
N ARG A 15 -5.21 -2.34 5.02
CA ARG A 15 -5.54 -1.00 5.54
C ARG A 15 -4.78 0.11 4.80
N PRO A 16 -5.35 1.32 4.67
CA PRO A 16 -4.66 2.45 4.04
C PRO A 16 -3.45 2.91 4.85
N VAL A 17 -2.55 3.61 4.17
CA VAL A 17 -1.58 4.53 4.78
C VAL A 17 -2.16 5.94 4.66
N PRO A 18 -2.46 6.63 5.78
CA PRO A 18 -2.89 8.02 5.74
C PRO A 18 -1.72 8.92 5.34
N LEU A 19 -1.99 9.88 4.46
CA LEU A 19 -1.01 10.83 3.96
C LEU A 19 -1.47 12.27 4.25
N THR A 20 -0.51 13.17 4.43
CA THR A 20 -0.74 14.63 4.52
C THR A 20 -0.58 15.31 3.16
N SER A 21 0.23 14.74 2.28
CA SER A 21 0.44 15.13 0.88
C SER A 21 0.71 13.90 0.02
N ALA A 22 0.56 14.02 -1.30
CA ALA A 22 0.91 12.94 -2.22
C ALA A 22 1.40 13.50 -3.55
N ILE A 23 2.22 12.72 -4.23
CA ILE A 23 2.63 12.96 -5.62
C ILE A 23 1.60 12.30 -6.53
N LEU A 24 1.01 13.09 -7.42
CA LEU A 24 0.10 12.59 -8.44
C LEU A 24 0.91 12.17 -9.67
N THR A 25 0.72 10.93 -10.09
CA THR A 25 1.30 10.33 -11.29
C THR A 25 0.19 10.05 -12.31
N PRO A 26 0.52 9.75 -13.58
CA PRO A 26 -0.47 9.31 -14.56
C PRO A 26 -1.25 8.05 -14.14
N GLN A 27 -0.71 7.25 -13.22
CA GLN A 27 -1.33 6.02 -12.70
C GLN A 27 -2.14 6.25 -11.40
N GLY A 28 -2.07 7.44 -10.81
CA GLY A 28 -2.69 7.76 -9.53
C GLY A 28 -1.69 8.31 -8.51
N ILE A 29 -2.02 8.23 -7.23
CA ILE A 29 -1.08 8.60 -6.16
C ILE A 29 0.12 7.66 -6.22
N LEU A 30 1.34 8.21 -6.08
CA LEU A 30 2.55 7.42 -5.97
C LEU A 30 2.37 6.30 -4.93
N HIS A 31 2.78 5.09 -5.29
CA HIS A 31 2.58 3.84 -4.54
C HIS A 31 1.14 3.32 -4.44
N ASP A 32 0.10 3.92 -5.04
CA ASP A 32 -1.25 3.35 -4.95
C ASP A 32 -1.37 2.03 -5.73
N ARG A 33 -1.73 0.96 -5.01
CA ARG A 33 -2.04 -0.38 -5.53
C ARG A 33 -0.93 -1.02 -6.38
N THR A 34 0.33 -0.74 -6.06
CA THR A 34 1.50 -1.37 -6.69
C THR A 34 1.50 -2.90 -6.55
N TYR A 35 0.93 -3.42 -5.47
CA TYR A 35 0.90 -4.85 -5.19
C TYR A 35 -0.51 -5.40 -4.96
N MET A 36 -0.67 -6.69 -5.24
CA MET A 36 -1.88 -7.46 -4.94
C MET A 36 -1.50 -8.84 -4.41
N LEU A 37 -2.15 -9.26 -3.33
CA LEU A 37 -1.91 -10.56 -2.72
C LEU A 37 -2.78 -11.65 -3.36
N PHE A 38 -2.18 -12.81 -3.52
CA PHE A 38 -2.88 -14.04 -3.84
C PHE A 38 -2.61 -15.07 -2.75
N LYS A 39 -3.65 -15.75 -2.31
CA LYS A 39 -3.50 -16.98 -1.53
C LYS A 39 -3.20 -18.12 -2.51
N VAL A 40 -2.13 -18.85 -2.22
CA VAL A 40 -1.85 -20.14 -2.85
C VAL A 40 -2.69 -21.18 -2.11
N ASN A 41 -3.57 -21.88 -2.83
CA ASN A 41 -4.36 -22.97 -2.28
C ASN A 41 -3.53 -24.28 -2.30
N GLU A 42 -4.07 -25.34 -1.69
CA GLU A 42 -3.40 -26.65 -1.60
C GLU A 42 -3.14 -27.27 -2.98
N ASP A 43 -4.03 -27.01 -3.95
CA ASP A 43 -3.89 -27.42 -5.35
C ASP A 43 -2.93 -26.50 -6.16
N SER A 44 -2.21 -25.61 -5.49
CA SER A 44 -1.36 -24.56 -6.09
C SER A 44 -2.09 -23.52 -6.93
N SER A 45 -3.44 -23.52 -6.95
CA SER A 45 -4.20 -22.46 -7.59
C SER A 45 -4.06 -21.14 -6.83
N LEU A 46 -4.12 -20.03 -7.58
CA LEU A 46 -4.01 -18.69 -7.02
C LEU A 46 -5.39 -18.06 -6.85
N ARG A 47 -5.75 -17.75 -5.60
CA ARG A 47 -6.97 -17.01 -5.28
C ARG A 47 -6.63 -15.58 -4.90
N LYS A 48 -7.16 -14.61 -5.65
CA LYS A 48 -7.05 -13.18 -5.31
C LYS A 48 -7.58 -12.92 -3.90
N LEU A 49 -6.82 -12.20 -3.09
CA LEU A 49 -7.31 -11.70 -1.81
C LEU A 49 -7.99 -10.35 -2.02
N GLN A 50 -9.23 -10.24 -1.54
CA GLN A 50 -10.04 -9.03 -1.58
C GLN A 50 -10.71 -8.87 -0.22
N LEU A 51 -10.87 -7.62 0.24
CA LEU A 51 -11.43 -7.35 1.56
C LEU A 51 -12.85 -7.92 1.73
N SER A 52 -13.67 -7.88 0.67
CA SER A 52 -15.04 -8.38 0.70
C SER A 52 -15.14 -9.90 0.89
N SER A 53 -14.18 -10.66 0.36
CA SER A 53 -14.15 -12.13 0.44
C SER A 53 -13.16 -12.66 1.49
N CYS A 54 -12.24 -11.83 1.97
CA CYS A 54 -11.27 -12.14 3.00
C CYS A 54 -11.13 -10.94 3.96
N PRO A 55 -12.12 -10.68 4.85
CA PRO A 55 -12.10 -9.54 5.75
C PRO A 55 -10.87 -9.48 6.68
N GLN A 56 -10.22 -10.62 6.91
CA GLN A 56 -8.98 -10.70 7.71
C GLN A 56 -7.83 -9.87 7.11
N THR A 57 -7.88 -9.51 5.83
CA THR A 57 -6.87 -8.60 5.25
C THR A 57 -6.91 -7.21 5.90
N ALA A 58 -8.04 -6.81 6.52
CA ALA A 58 -8.11 -5.60 7.33
C ALA A 58 -7.43 -5.73 8.71
N LEU A 59 -6.77 -6.84 9.03
CA LEU A 59 -5.90 -6.97 10.20
C LEU A 59 -4.45 -6.57 9.90
N PHE A 60 -4.14 -6.21 8.65
CA PHE A 60 -2.79 -5.80 8.26
C PHE A 60 -2.73 -4.29 8.04
N SER A 61 -1.85 -3.61 8.78
CA SER A 61 -1.48 -2.21 8.51
C SER A 61 -0.23 -2.14 7.65
N GLN A 62 -0.09 -1.03 6.94
CA GLN A 62 1.03 -0.75 6.05
C GLN A 62 1.71 0.54 6.51
N GLU A 63 3.00 0.66 6.23
CA GLU A 63 3.81 1.84 6.50
C GLU A 63 4.85 1.98 5.38
N ILE A 64 5.01 3.19 4.84
CA ILE A 64 6.04 3.50 3.84
C ILE A 64 7.24 4.05 4.58
N VAL A 65 8.38 3.36 4.50
CA VAL A 65 9.63 3.76 5.13
C VAL A 65 10.62 4.12 4.03
N SER A 66 11.03 5.38 3.97
CA SER A 66 12.04 5.81 3.02
C SER A 66 13.42 5.35 3.46
N SER A 67 14.20 4.82 2.52
CA SER A 67 15.57 4.37 2.79
C SER A 67 16.60 5.51 2.88
N ALA A 68 16.19 6.77 2.69
CA ALA A 68 17.12 7.90 2.53
C ALA A 68 17.16 8.81 3.76
N GLU A 69 18.17 8.61 4.62
CA GLU A 69 18.91 9.77 5.14
C GLU A 69 20.02 10.10 4.14
N ALA A 70 19.72 10.81 3.04
CA ALA A 70 20.65 11.67 2.29
C ALA A 70 20.08 12.13 0.94
N SER A 71 20.00 13.46 0.79
CA SER A 71 20.22 14.29 -0.41
C SER A 71 19.31 14.22 -1.66
N SER A 72 18.75 15.40 -1.96
CA SER A 72 18.48 16.07 -3.25
C SER A 72 17.29 15.66 -4.15
N ASP A 73 16.29 16.56 -4.16
CA ASP A 73 15.52 17.17 -5.26
C ASP A 73 14.76 16.36 -6.31
N THR A 74 14.76 15.03 -6.26
CA THR A 74 13.74 14.23 -6.99
C THR A 74 13.28 13.06 -6.13
N ASP A 75 12.25 13.31 -5.33
CA ASP A 75 11.54 12.30 -4.54
C ASP A 75 10.62 11.48 -5.46
N ASP A 76 11.21 10.58 -6.26
CA ASP A 76 10.47 9.67 -7.14
C ASP A 76 10.14 8.32 -6.43
N GLY A 77 10.19 8.30 -5.08
CA GLY A 77 9.93 7.11 -4.25
C GLY A 77 10.87 5.93 -4.47
N THR A 78 11.95 6.12 -5.23
CA THR A 78 12.89 5.05 -5.62
C THR A 78 13.77 4.70 -4.42
N GLY A 79 13.34 3.71 -3.63
CA GLY A 79 14.01 3.30 -2.40
C GLY A 79 13.06 3.15 -1.21
N ASP A 80 11.78 3.50 -1.38
CA ASP A 80 10.79 3.30 -0.34
C ASP A 80 10.50 1.81 -0.12
N THR A 81 10.39 1.43 1.16
CA THR A 81 10.04 0.07 1.58
C THR A 81 8.64 0.08 2.21
N ILE A 82 7.79 -0.86 1.78
CA ILE A 82 6.47 -1.08 2.39
C ILE A 82 6.60 -2.09 3.53
N LEU A 83 6.50 -1.61 4.77
CA LEU A 83 6.41 -2.47 5.94
C LEU A 83 4.96 -2.88 6.19
N VAL A 84 4.73 -4.16 6.45
CA VAL A 84 3.40 -4.71 6.73
C VAL A 84 3.40 -5.32 8.12
N LYS A 85 2.44 -4.91 8.96
CA LYS A 85 2.27 -5.39 10.35
C LYS A 85 0.91 -6.06 10.49
N TYR A 86 0.88 -7.26 11.06
CA TYR A 86 -0.35 -7.97 11.40
C TYR A 86 -0.77 -7.66 12.84
N HIS A 87 -2.06 -7.43 13.05
CA HIS A 87 -2.66 -7.13 14.36
C HIS A 87 -3.50 -8.33 14.83
N ILE A 88 -3.23 -8.82 16.05
CA ILE A 88 -3.96 -9.91 16.73
C ILE A 88 -4.99 -9.31 17.70
#